data_AF-A0A967LPV5-F1
#
_entry.id   AF-A0A967LPV5-F1
#
_cell.length_a   1.000
_cell.length_b   1.000
_cell.length_c   1.000
_cell.angle_alpha   90.00
_cell.angle_beta   90.00
_cell.angle_gamma   90.00
#
_symmetry.space_group_name_H-M   'P 1'
#
loop_
_entity.id
_entity.type
_entity.pdbx_description
1 polymer ?
#
loop_
_entity_poly.entity_id
_entity_poly.type
_entity_poly.pdbx_seq_one_letter_code
_entity_poly.pdbx_strand_id
1 'polypeptide(L)' 'VLPLYHIFAVGVVVQSALLSGSSIMLMERFEPEGVLRALEEHDVTILYGVPTMYVMLLRQAQAGHVLPDTLR' A
#
# COMPACT_ATOMS: atom_id res chain seq x y z
N VAL A 1 0.51 -2.80 -5.24
CA VAL A 1 0.45 -1.69 -6.19
C VAL A 1 -0.72 -1.94 -7.12
N LEU A 2 -1.62 -0.96 -7.23
CA LEU A 2 -2.82 -1.06 -8.06
C LEU A 2 -2.59 -0.21 -9.31
N PRO A 3 -2.64 -0.79 -10.52
CA PRO A 3 -2.37 -0.02 -11.72
C PRO A 3 -3.41 1.09 -11.94
N LEU A 4 -2.94 2.32 -12.20
CA LEU A 4 -3.82 3.49 -12.39
C LEU A 4 -4.73 3.40 -13.62
N TYR A 5 -4.45 2.50 -14.56
CA TYR A 5 -5.34 2.25 -15.70
C TYR A 5 -6.56 1.36 -15.35
N HIS A 6 -6.64 0.85 -14.12
CA HIS A 6 -7.76 0.02 -13.66
C HIS A 6 -8.73 0.84 -12.80
N ILE A 7 -10.04 0.63 -12.98
CA ILE A 7 -11.10 1.43 -12.34
C ILE A 7 -11.00 1.47 -10.82
N PHE A 8 -10.59 0.37 -10.18
CA PHE A 8 -10.40 0.35 -8.72
C PHE A 8 -9.36 1.36 -8.24
N ALA A 9 -8.25 1.52 -8.97
CA ALA A 9 -7.20 2.46 -8.59
C ALA A 9 -7.69 3.92 -8.69
N VAL A 10 -8.41 4.27 -9.75
CA VAL A 10 -8.90 5.65 -9.93
C VAL A 10 -10.15 5.92 -9.09
N GLY A 11 -11.14 5.05 -9.20
CA GLY A 11 -12.46 5.23 -8.60
C GLY A 11 -12.49 5.05 -7.09
N VAL A 12 -11.54 4.31 -6.52
CA VAL A 12 -11.42 4.16 -5.06
C VAL A 12 -10.19 4.88 -4.54
N VAL A 13 -8.98 4.44 -4.91
CA VAL A 13 -7.75 4.96 -4.27
C VAL A 13 -7.55 6.46 -4.52
N VAL A 14 -7.53 6.87 -5.80
CA VAL A 14 -7.32 8.29 -6.14
C VAL A 14 -8.49 9.14 -5.68
N GLN A 15 -9.73 8.69 -5.89
CA GLN A 15 -10.91 9.42 -5.45
C GLN A 15 -10.96 9.61 -3.93
N SER A 16 -10.71 8.57 -3.14
CA SER A 16 -10.67 8.67 -1.67
C SER A 16 -9.59 9.63 -1.19
N ALA A 17 -8.40 9.60 -1.80
CA ALA A 17 -7.33 10.53 -1.46
C ALA A 17 -7.70 11.98 -1.78
N LEU A 18 -8.27 12.24 -2.96
CA LEU A 18 -8.74 13.57 -3.35
C LEU A 18 -9.85 14.10 -2.43
N LEU A 19 -10.83 13.27 -2.09
CA LEU A 19 -11.96 13.65 -1.23
C LEU A 19 -11.53 13.93 0.22
N SER A 20 -10.51 13.22 0.70
CA SER A 20 -10.00 13.37 2.08
C SER A 20 -8.83 14.34 2.21
N GLY A 21 -8.27 14.83 1.11
CA GLY A 21 -7.03 15.62 1.12
C GLY A 21 -5.79 14.80 1.49
N SER A 22 -5.83 13.48 1.31
CA SER A 22 -4.71 12.59 1.61
C SER A 22 -3.64 12.61 0.51
N SER A 23 -2.42 12.23 0.86
CA SER A 23 -1.33 11.97 -0.09
C SER A 23 -1.41 10.55 -0.66
N ILE A 24 -0.97 10.39 -1.92
CA ILE A 24 -0.84 9.08 -2.57
C ILE A 24 0.65 8.80 -2.81
N MET A 25 1.12 7.65 -2.35
CA MET A 25 2.43 7.14 -2.73
C MET A 25 2.30 6.23 -3.96
N LEU A 26 2.98 6.59 -5.04
CA LEU A 26 3.03 5.79 -6.27
C LEU A 26 4.30 4.94 -6.29
N MET A 27 4.15 3.69 -6.72
CA MET A 27 5.25 2.76 -6.94
C MET A 27 5.13 2.19 -8.35
N GLU A 28 6.24 2.09 -9.08
CA GLU A 28 6.23 1.60 -10.47
C GLU A 28 5.75 0.15 -10.58
N ARG A 29 6.10 -0.68 -9.59
CA ARG A 29 5.72 -2.09 -9.53
C ARG A 29 5.53 -2.53 -8.09
N PHE A 30 4.78 -3.61 -7.89
CA PHE A 30 4.66 -4.22 -6.58
C PHE A 30 5.90 -5.05 -6.25
N GLU A 31 6.52 -4.72 -5.12
CA GLU A 31 7.60 -5.48 -4.50
C GLU A 31 7.34 -5.52 -2.99
N PRO A 32 7.14 -6.70 -2.37
CA PRO A 32 6.72 -6.78 -0.97
C PRO A 32 7.66 -6.08 0.02
N GLU A 33 8.97 -6.26 -0.14
CA GLU A 33 9.98 -5.63 0.73
C GLU A 33 10.00 -4.11 0.53
N GLY A 34 10.03 -3.64 -0.72
CA GLY A 34 9.87 -2.22 -1.04
C GLY A 34 8.59 -1.59 -0.49
N VAL A 35 7.47 -2.32 -0.46
CA VAL A 35 6.22 -1.84 0.17
C VAL A 35 6.38 -1.73 1.68
N LEU A 36 6.89 -2.75 2.36
CA LEU A 36 7.08 -2.70 3.81
C LEU A 36 7.98 -1.54 4.24
N ARG A 37 9.11 -1.36 3.55
CA ARG A 37 10.00 -0.22 3.76
C ARG A 37 9.28 1.11 3.53
N ALA A 38 8.49 1.22 2.47
CA ALA A 38 7.72 2.43 2.19
C ALA A 38 6.65 2.72 3.26
N LEU A 39 6.05 1.69 3.86
CA LEU A 39 5.09 1.87 4.95
C LEU A 39 5.77 2.51 6.17
N GLU A 40 7.00 2.10 6.51
CA GLU A 40 7.79 2.64 7.62
C GLU A 40 8.36 4.03 7.31
N GLU A 41 9.01 4.21 6.15
CA GLU A 41 9.72 5.45 5.80
C GLU A 41 8.79 6.65 5.56
N HIS A 42 7.54 6.39 5.16
CA HIS A 42 6.58 7.42 4.78
C HIS A 42 5.34 7.48 5.69
N ASP A 43 5.36 6.80 6.83
CA ASP A 43 4.25 6.75 7.79
C ASP A 43 2.90 6.46 7.11
N VAL A 44 2.90 5.47 6.20
CA VAL A 44 1.69 5.17 5.43
C VAL A 44 0.61 4.65 6.37
N THR A 45 -0.57 5.24 6.28
CA THR A 45 -1.70 4.93 7.17
C THR A 45 -2.78 4.07 6.53
N ILE A 46 -2.80 3.98 5.19
CA ILE A 46 -3.79 3.21 4.43
C ILE A 46 -3.08 2.42 3.35
N LEU A 47 -3.26 1.10 3.34
CA LEU A 47 -2.74 0.21 2.31
C LEU A 47 -3.88 -0.41 1.50
N TYR A 48 -4.00 -0.02 0.23
CA TYR A 48 -4.90 -0.68 -0.71
C TYR A 48 -4.20 -1.84 -1.42
N GLY A 49 -4.77 -3.05 -1.30
CA GLY A 49 -4.23 -4.24 -1.92
C GLY A 49 -5.29 -5.29 -2.26
N VAL A 50 -4.93 -6.22 -3.14
CA VAL A 50 -5.71 -7.44 -3.42
C VAL A 50 -5.29 -8.56 -2.47
N PRO A 51 -6.11 -9.62 -2.25
CA PRO A 51 -5.79 -10.70 -1.32
C PRO A 51 -4.37 -11.27 -1.43
N THR A 52 -3.90 -11.52 -2.64
CA THR A 52 -2.56 -12.05 -2.91
C THR A 52 -1.44 -11.14 -2.40
N MET A 53 -1.62 -9.82 -2.49
CA MET A 53 -0.61 -8.88 -1.98
C MET A 53 -0.47 -8.99 -0.46
N TYR A 54 -1.57 -9.08 0.27
CA TYR A 54 -1.52 -9.25 1.73
C TYR A 54 -0.85 -10.56 2.12
N VAL A 55 -1.11 -11.66 1.40
CA VAL A 55 -0.41 -12.93 1.62
C VAL A 55 1.10 -12.78 1.43
N MET A 56 1.54 -12.06 0.39
CA MET A 56 2.96 -11.83 0.13
C MET A 56 3.60 -10.95 1.20
N LEU A 57 2.91 -9.90 1.66
CA LEU A 57 3.38 -9.01 2.72
C LEU A 57 3.48 -9.73 4.07
N LEU A 58 2.48 -10.55 4.43
CA LEU A 58 2.51 -11.33 5.66
C LEU A 58 3.65 -12.34 5.68
N ARG A 59 3.94 -12.99 4.54
CA ARG A 59 5.10 -13.89 4.42
C ARG A 59 6.42 -13.14 4.62
N GLN A 60 6.53 -11.93 4.06
CA GLN A 60 7.73 -11.10 4.23
C GLN A 60 7.87 -10.57 5.66
N ALA A 61 6.75 -10.20 6.30
CA ALA A 61 6.73 -9.76 7.69
C ALA A 61 7.18 -10.88 8.65
N GLN A 62 6.71 -12.12 8.42
CA GLN A 62 7.15 -13.30 9.19
C GLN A 62 8.66 -13.59 9.05
N ALA A 63 9.32 -13.08 7.99
CA ALA A 63 10.75 -13.20 7.79
C ALA A 63 11.59 -12.15 8.56
N GLY A 64 10.96 -11.37 9.45
CA GLY A 64 11.64 -10.43 10.37
C GLY A 64 11.32 -8.95 10.15
N HIS A 65 10.35 -8.61 9.30
CA HIS A 65 9.87 -7.23 9.13
C HIS A 65 8.61 -7.00 9.97
N VAL A 66 8.58 -5.90 10.73
CA VAL A 66 7.41 -5.54 11.54
C VAL A 66 6.45 -4.73 10.69
N LEU A 67 5.14 -4.99 10.80
CA LEU A 67 4.15 -4.11 10.19
C LEU A 67 4.05 -2.83 11.04
N PRO A 68 4.13 -1.63 10.46
CA PRO A 68 4.09 -0.41 11.24
C PRO A 68 2.72 -0.20 11.88
N ASP A 69 2.73 0.34 13.11
CA ASP A 69 1.53 0.64 13.91
C ASP A 69 0.64 1.75 13.29
N THR A 70 1.13 2.39 12.22
CA THR A 70 0.44 3.48 11.51
C THR A 70 -0.74 3.01 10.67
N LEU A 71 -0.78 1.72 10.30
CA LEU A 71 -1.85 1.16 9.48
C LEU A 71 -3.19 1.15 10.24
N ARG A 72 -4.20 1.79 9.65
CA ARG A 72 -5.56 1.86 10.20
C ARG A 72 -6.52 0.87 9.53
#